data_AF-A0A528AMD7-F1
#
_entry.id   AF-A0A528AMD7-F1
#
_cell.length_a   1.000
_cell.length_b   1.000
_cell.length_c   1.000
_cell.angle_alpha   90.00
_cell.angle_beta   90.00
_cell.angle_gamma   90.00
#
_symmetry.space_group_name_H-M   'P 1'
#
loop_
_entity.id
_entity.type
_entity.pdbx_description
1 polymer ?
#
loop_
_entity_poly.entity_id
_entity_poly.type
_entity_poly.pdbx_seq_one_letter_code
_entity_poly.pdbx_strand_id
1 'polypeptide(L)' 'MSQMQNVEKQLREMILGLEIGPGERLTERWIESRFGASRTPVRAALLRLETEGLVCRDGRGWTVSPINLAELEQIA' A
#
# COMPACT_ATOMS: atom_id res chain seq x y z
N MET A 1 -16.21 5.66 10.12
CA MET A 1 -14.87 5.47 9.53
C MET A 1 -14.80 6.30 8.25
N SER A 2 -13.71 7.02 7.99
CA SER A 2 -13.57 7.80 6.73
C SER A 2 -13.20 6.88 5.56
N GLN A 3 -13.47 7.31 4.31
CA GLN A 3 -13.06 6.54 3.11
C GLN A 3 -11.55 6.28 3.11
N MET A 4 -10.73 7.27 3.49
CA MET A 4 -9.28 7.13 3.60
C MET A 4 -8.89 6.03 4.60
N GLN A 5 -9.45 6.05 5.81
CA GLN A 5 -9.14 5.06 6.86
C GLN A 5 -9.53 3.65 6.42
N ASN A 6 -10.66 3.49 5.71
CA ASN A 6 -11.08 2.19 5.21
C ASN A 6 -10.12 1.66 4.12
N VAL A 7 -9.73 2.51 3.16
CA VAL A 7 -8.76 2.14 2.12
C VAL A 7 -7.44 1.74 2.76
N GLU A 8 -6.91 2.57 3.65
CA GLU A 8 -5.64 2.30 4.35
C GLU A 8 -5.68 0.96 5.10
N LYS A 9 -6.72 0.74 5.90
CA LYS A 9 -6.88 -0.48 6.69
C LYS A 9 -6.94 -1.73 5.81
N GLN A 10 -7.83 -1.75 4.81
CA GLN A 10 -8.00 -2.94 3.98
C GLN A 10 -6.78 -3.20 3.09
N LEU A 11 -6.16 -2.15 2.54
CA LEU A 11 -4.95 -2.33 1.73
C LEU A 11 -3.79 -2.86 2.58
N ARG A 12 -3.65 -2.39 3.82
CA ARG A 12 -2.68 -2.94 4.79
C ARG A 12 -2.93 -4.43 5.04
N GLU A 13 -4.17 -4.82 5.32
CA GLU A 13 -4.54 -6.22 5.56
C GLU A 13 -4.20 -7.10 4.34
N MET A 14 -4.50 -6.64 3.13
CA MET A 14 -4.15 -7.35 1.89
C MET A 14 -2.64 -7.49 1.67
N ILE A 15 -1.86 -6.44 1.95
CA ILE A 15 -0.39 -6.46 1.79
C ILE A 15 0.23 -7.41 2.83
N LEU A 16 -0.14 -7.27 4.10
CA LEU A 16 0.38 -8.11 5.19
C LEU A 16 -0.06 -9.57 5.07
N GLY A 17 -1.26 -9.80 4.52
CA GLY A 17 -1.77 -11.13 4.19
C GLY A 17 -1.20 -11.74 2.91
N LEU A 18 -0.31 -11.02 2.19
CA LEU A 18 0.26 -11.42 0.91
C LEU A 18 -0.78 -11.68 -0.19
N GLU A 19 -1.97 -11.08 -0.10
CA GLU A 19 -2.91 -11.02 -1.22
C GLU A 19 -2.40 -10.10 -2.34
N ILE A 20 -1.57 -9.13 -1.96
CA ILE A 20 -0.79 -8.29 -2.88
C ILE A 20 0.67 -8.44 -2.47
N GLY A 21 1.44 -9.16 -3.28
CA GLY A 21 2.81 -9.54 -2.97
C GLY A 21 3.81 -8.38 -3.02
N PRO A 22 4.96 -8.53 -2.37
CA PRO A 22 6.09 -7.60 -2.48
C PRO A 22 6.50 -7.37 -3.93
N GLY A 23 6.70 -6.10 -4.32
CA GLY A 23 7.03 -5.72 -5.68
C GLY A 23 5.85 -5.63 -6.64
N GLU A 24 4.64 -6.04 -6.23
CA GLU A 24 3.45 -5.88 -7.08
C GLU A 24 3.07 -4.42 -7.26
N ARG A 25 2.62 -4.07 -8.48
CA ARG A 25 2.23 -2.71 -8.81
C ARG A 25 0.83 -2.40 -8.30
N LEU A 26 0.73 -1.28 -7.59
CA LEU A 26 -0.52 -0.69 -7.12
C LEU A 26 -0.87 0.52 -7.99
N THR A 27 -2.08 0.54 -8.56
CA THR A 27 -2.57 1.72 -9.29
C THR A 27 -3.68 2.41 -8.52
N GLU A 28 -3.65 3.74 -8.48
CA GLU A 28 -4.70 4.56 -7.83
C GLU A 28 -6.09 4.15 -8.38
N ARG A 29 -6.21 3.98 -9.70
CA ARG A 29 -7.47 3.58 -10.37
C ARG A 29 -7.99 2.21 -9.89
N TRP A 30 -7.11 1.22 -9.70
CA TRP A 30 -7.52 -0.09 -9.21
C TRP A 30 -8.04 0.00 -7.77
N ILE A 31 -7.36 0.78 -6.92
CA ILE A 31 -7.77 1.02 -5.52
C ILE A 31 -9.11 1.79 -5.50
N GLU A 32 -9.25 2.86 -6.27
CA GLU A 32 -10.50 3.62 -6.42
C GLU A 32 -11.67 2.68 -6.78
N SER A 33 -11.45 1.79 -7.75
CA SER A 33 -12.47 0.85 -8.23
C SER A 33 -12.79 -0.24 -7.21
N ARG A 34 -11.78 -0.78 -6.53
CA ARG A 34 -11.94 -1.85 -5.52
C ARG A 34 -12.67 -1.39 -4.27
N PHE A 35 -12.37 -0.17 -3.81
CA PHE A 35 -12.90 0.34 -2.54
C PHE A 35 -14.01 1.37 -2.70
N GLY A 36 -14.42 1.69 -3.94
CA GLY A 36 -15.43 2.72 -4.22
C GLY A 36 -15.05 4.10 -3.67
N ALA A 37 -13.75 4.40 -3.65
CA ALA A 37 -13.19 5.60 -3.05
C ALA A 37 -12.72 6.58 -4.13
N SER A 38 -12.79 7.88 -3.85
CA SER A 38 -12.26 8.89 -4.76
C SER A 38 -10.73 8.97 -4.70
N ARG A 39 -10.12 9.66 -5.66
CA ARG A 39 -8.66 9.77 -5.78
C ARG A 39 -7.97 10.39 -4.56
N THR A 40 -8.58 11.40 -3.94
CA THR A 40 -8.02 12.10 -2.77
C THR A 40 -7.82 11.17 -1.56
N PRO A 41 -8.85 10.44 -1.05
CA PRO A 41 -8.68 9.50 0.05
C PRO A 41 -7.77 8.32 -0.31
N VAL A 42 -7.77 7.85 -1.57
CA VAL A 42 -6.84 6.81 -2.04
C VAL A 42 -5.39 7.28 -1.93
N ARG A 43 -5.09 8.49 -2.42
CA ARG A 43 -3.75 9.07 -2.31
C ARG A 43 -3.31 9.28 -0.88
N ALA A 44 -4.21 9.78 -0.02
CA ALA A 44 -3.91 9.96 1.40
C ALA A 44 -3.63 8.63 2.11
N ALA A 45 -4.38 7.56 1.78
CA ALA A 45 -4.12 6.22 2.31
C ALA A 45 -2.77 5.66 1.84
N LEU A 46 -2.45 5.78 0.55
CA LEU A 46 -1.16 5.34 0.00
C LEU A 46 0.02 6.09 0.62
N LEU A 47 -0.10 7.40 0.85
CA LEU A 47 0.91 8.18 1.56
C LEU A 47 1.12 7.70 3.00
N ARG A 48 0.04 7.31 3.71
CA ARG A 48 0.18 6.72 5.04
C ARG A 48 0.90 5.36 5.01
N LEU A 49 0.51 4.49 4.08
CA LEU A 49 1.15 3.18 3.93
C LEU A 49 2.61 3.30 3.50
N GLU A 50 2.98 4.36 2.77
CA GLU A 50 4.36 4.70 2.43
C GLU A 50 5.18 5.07 3.68
N THR A 51 4.59 5.85 4.60
CA THR A 51 5.27 6.15 5.89
C THR A 51 5.48 4.93 6.78
N GLU A 52 4.68 3.88 6.59
CA GLU A 52 4.83 2.58 7.25
C GLU A 52 5.78 1.63 6.53
N GLY A 53 6.29 2.01 5.35
CA GLY A 53 7.16 1.18 4.53
C GLY A 53 6.44 0.03 3.82
N LEU A 54 5.11 -0.01 3.79
CA LEU A 54 4.34 -1.09 3.14
C LEU A 54 4.22 -0.91 1.63
N VAL A 55 4.28 0.33 1.15
CA VAL A 55 4.30 0.68 -0.27
C VAL A 55 5.40 1.70 -0.53
N CYS A 56 5.88 1.74 -1.77
CA CYS A 56 6.86 2.72 -2.20
C CYS A 56 6.50 3.30 -3.58
N ARG A 57 7.11 4.43 -3.91
CA ARG A 57 7.00 5.07 -5.22
C ARG A 57 7.82 4.29 -6.25
N ASP A 58 7.18 3.93 -7.36
CA ASP A 58 7.83 3.44 -8.57
C ASP A 58 7.52 4.39 -9.74
N GLY A 59 8.40 5.37 -9.94
CA GLY A 59 8.20 6.46 -10.89
C GLY A 59 6.94 7.27 -10.59
N ARG A 60 5.91 7.13 -11.43
CA ARG A 60 4.60 7.80 -11.26
C ARG A 60 3.54 6.91 -10.59
N GLY A 61 3.89 5.67 -10.28
CA GLY A 61 3.00 4.69 -9.69
C GLY A 61 3.38 4.34 -8.25
N TRP A 62 2.76 3.27 -7.78
CA TRP A 62 3.01 2.69 -6.47
C TRP A 62 3.33 1.21 -6.64
N THR A 63 4.14 0.69 -5.74
CA THR A 63 4.43 -0.74 -5.63
C THR A 63 4.37 -1.14 -4.16
N VAL A 64 3.96 -2.37 -3.86
CA VAL A 64 4.18 -2.95 -2.53
C VAL A 64 5.68 -3.02 -2.30
N SER A 65 6.14 -2.56 -1.14
CA SER A 65 7.56 -2.54 -0.84
C SER A 65 8.15 -3.95 -0.95
N PRO A 66 9.25 -4.12 -1.71
CA PRO A 66 9.92 -5.40 -1.77
C PRO A 66 10.47 -5.78 -0.39
N ILE A 67 10.45 -7.07 -0.05
CA ILE A 67 11.08 -7.56 1.18
C ILE A 67 12.59 -7.53 0.96
N ASN A 68 13.29 -6.69 1.71
CA ASN A 68 14.74 -6.73 1.79
C ASN A 68 15.16 -7.71 2.88
N LEU A 69 15.56 -8.93 2.50
CA LEU A 69 16.01 -9.94 3.45
C LEU A 69 17.21 -9.49 4.30
N ALA A 70 18.04 -8.57 3.79
CA ALA A 70 19.18 -8.01 4.53
C ALA A 70 18.78 -7.06 5.67
N GLU A 71 17.58 -6.47 5.63
CA GLU A 71 17.05 -5.65 6.74
C GLU A 71 16.50 -6.53 7.87
N LEU A 72 15.99 -7.72 7.56
CA LEU A 72 15.46 -8.64 8.57
C LEU A 72 16.53 -9.20 9.51
N GLU A 73 17.78 -9.34 9.03
CA GLU A 73 18.91 -9.80 9.84
C GLU A 73 19.29 -8.83 10.97
N GLN A 74 18.85 -7.57 10.92
CA GLN A 74 19.18 -6.55 11.92
C GLN A 74 18.22 -6.54 13.13
N ILE A 75 17.16 -7.36 13.10
CA ILE A 75 16.14 -7.45 14.14
C ILE A 75 16.37 -8.68 15.07
N ALA A 76 17.39 -9.50 14.77
CA ALA A 76 17.77 -10.68 15.56
C ALA A 76 18.87 -10.37 16.58
#